data_AF-A0A9D8JBS5-F1
#
_entry.id   AF-A0A9D8JBS5-F1
#
_cell.length_a   1.000
_cell.length_b   1.000
_cell.length_c   1.000
_cell.angle_alpha   90.00
_cell.angle_beta   90.00
_cell.angle_gamma   90.00
#
_symmetry.space_group_name_H-M   'P 1'
#
loop_
_entity.id
_entity.type
_entity.pdbx_description
1 polymer ?
#
loop_
_entity_poly.entity_id
_entity_poly.type
_entity_poly.pdbx_seq_one_letter_code
_entity_poly.pdbx_strand_id
1 'polypeptide(L)'
;MMQLTCSTTKAVLLCAVEDGSAVLRCPVTHSCPPGLVVDVQPIIPINVQLIELAETFLGASVARYLDIEQAFADPVVAMKTDDPEFTLYLARLSRDSGIVAPAGWPTMPQILRSLSGRMRVPYLRAWQILAGGLQLNTKAVDAAEVAKYFEDDGGG
;
A
#
# COMPACT_ATOMS: atom_id res chain seq x y z
N MET A 1 18.63 13.80 -4.87
CA MET A 1 17.38 13.03 -4.64
C MET A 1 16.39 13.43 -5.72
N MET A 2 15.87 12.46 -6.47
CA MET A 2 14.75 12.72 -7.39
C MET A 2 13.50 12.99 -6.54
N GLN A 3 12.82 14.10 -6.78
CA GLN A 3 11.55 14.38 -6.11
C GLN A 3 10.48 13.51 -6.76
N LEU A 4 9.88 12.62 -5.98
CA LEU A 4 8.66 11.93 -6.39
C LEU A 4 7.56 12.98 -6.57
N THR A 5 6.92 12.99 -7.73
CA THR A 5 5.77 13.85 -8.02
C THR A 5 4.50 13.01 -7.98
N CYS A 6 3.41 13.59 -7.47
CA CYS A 6 2.09 12.97 -7.47
C CYS A 6 1.22 13.75 -8.46
N SER A 7 0.69 13.08 -9.48
CA SER A 7 -0.19 13.68 -10.49
C SER A 7 -1.64 13.84 -10.03
N THR A 8 -1.97 13.31 -8.86
CA THR A 8 -3.30 13.32 -8.24
C THR A 8 -3.33 14.21 -7.00
N THR A 9 -4.52 14.52 -6.50
CA THR A 9 -4.72 15.29 -5.25
C THR A 9 -4.83 14.40 -4.01
N LYS A 10 -4.82 13.08 -4.17
CA LYS A 10 -4.86 12.12 -3.06
C LYS A 10 -3.85 10.99 -3.27
N ALA A 11 -3.13 10.66 -2.21
CA ALA A 11 -2.23 9.52 -2.18
C ALA A 11 -2.67 8.50 -1.12
N VAL A 12 -2.32 7.24 -1.38
CA VAL A 12 -2.50 6.12 -0.47
C VAL A 12 -1.12 5.56 -0.18
N LEU A 13 -0.72 5.55 1.08
CA LEU A 13 0.49 4.86 1.52
C LEU A 13 0.14 3.51 2.13
N LEU A 14 0.63 2.44 1.51
CA LEU A 14 0.68 1.12 2.13
C LEU A 14 2.00 0.99 2.90
N CYS A 15 1.92 1.18 4.21
CA CYS A 15 3.04 1.04 5.13
C CYS A 15 2.97 -0.33 5.82
N ALA A 16 3.77 -1.30 5.37
CA ALA A 16 3.68 -2.66 5.87
C ALA A 16 4.68 -2.95 6.99
N VAL A 17 4.23 -3.71 7.99
CA VAL A 17 5.03 -4.25 9.09
C VAL A 17 4.82 -5.77 9.14
N GLU A 18 5.92 -6.52 9.18
CA GLU A 18 5.89 -7.97 9.44
C GLU A 18 5.52 -8.21 10.91
N ASP A 19 4.50 -9.02 11.17
CA ASP A 19 4.26 -9.51 12.52
C ASP A 19 5.15 -10.72 12.87
N GLY A 20 5.01 -11.26 14.09
CA GLY A 20 5.77 -12.44 14.55
C GLY A 20 5.53 -13.72 13.73
N SER A 21 4.53 -13.73 12.83
CA SER A 21 4.25 -14.83 11.90
C SER A 21 4.71 -14.55 10.46
N ALA A 22 5.48 -13.47 10.25
CA ALA A 22 5.91 -12.96 8.94
C ALA A 22 4.75 -12.52 8.02
N VAL A 23 3.54 -12.32 8.57
CA VAL A 23 2.42 -11.79 7.81
C VAL A 23 2.49 -10.27 7.80
N LEU A 24 2.38 -9.69 6.61
CA LEU A 24 2.36 -8.23 6.42
C LEU A 24 1.04 -7.65 6.89
N ARG A 25 1.12 -6.72 7.85
CA ARG A 25 0.01 -5.93 8.36
C ARG A 25 0.21 -4.46 7.99
N CYS A 26 -0.89 -3.79 7.71
CA CYS A 26 -0.87 -2.39 7.29
C CYS A 26 -1.87 -1.58 8.13
N PRO A 27 -1.52 -0.35 8.53
CA PRO A 27 -2.48 0.58 9.08
C PRO A 27 -3.48 0.98 8.00
N VAL A 28 -4.73 1.18 8.41
CA VAL A 28 -5.81 1.59 7.50
C VAL A 28 -6.60 2.70 8.17
N THR A 29 -6.75 3.83 7.49
CA THR A 29 -7.74 4.85 7.85
C THR A 29 -9.13 4.34 7.45
N HIS A 30 -10.20 4.75 8.14
CA HIS A 30 -11.58 4.34 7.84
C HIS A 30 -12.13 4.93 6.51
N SER A 31 -11.32 4.91 5.46
CA SER A 31 -11.56 5.41 4.11
C SER A 31 -11.45 4.28 3.09
N CYS A 32 -12.21 4.39 2.01
CA CYS A 32 -11.98 3.59 0.80
C CYS A 32 -11.22 4.49 -0.18
N PRO A 33 -10.02 4.11 -0.67
CA PRO A 33 -9.39 2.79 -0.57
C PRO A 33 -8.56 2.55 0.73
N PRO A 34 -8.24 1.28 1.08
CA PRO A 34 -7.52 0.91 2.31
C PRO A 34 -6.04 1.33 2.31
N GLY A 35 -5.57 1.87 3.43
CA GLY A 35 -4.19 2.31 3.63
C GLY A 35 -4.18 3.60 4.43
N LEU A 36 -3.04 4.29 4.45
CA LEU A 36 -2.97 5.65 4.98
C LEU A 36 -3.29 6.64 3.86
N VAL A 37 -4.46 7.27 3.91
CA VAL A 37 -4.91 8.21 2.88
C VAL A 37 -4.60 9.64 3.29
N VAL A 38 -4.04 10.42 2.37
CA VAL A 38 -3.74 11.84 2.58
C VAL A 38 -4.06 12.67 1.33
N ASP A 39 -4.59 13.87 1.55
CA ASP A 39 -4.70 14.89 0.52
C ASP A 39 -3.31 15.47 0.25
N VAL A 40 -2.86 15.43 -1.00
CA VAL A 40 -1.50 15.83 -1.37
C VAL A 40 -1.48 17.20 -2.01
N GLN A 41 -0.51 18.00 -1.60
CA GLN A 41 -0.23 19.30 -2.17
C GLN A 41 0.88 19.18 -3.21
N PRO A 42 0.68 19.64 -4.47
CA PRO A 42 1.68 19.53 -5.52
C PRO A 42 3.01 20.25 -5.22
N ILE A 43 2.99 21.25 -4.34
CA ILE A 43 4.16 22.07 -3.99
C ILE A 43 5.07 21.43 -2.94
N ILE A 44 4.59 20.41 -2.21
CA ILE A 44 5.36 19.73 -1.17
C ILE A 44 5.86 18.38 -1.73
N PRO A 45 7.14 18.00 -1.52
CA PRO A 45 7.62 16.68 -1.91
C PRO A 45 6.76 15.57 -1.31
N ILE A 46 6.27 14.64 -2.13
CA ILE A 46 5.32 13.61 -1.68
C ILE A 46 5.91 12.73 -0.56
N ASN A 47 7.22 12.46 -0.59
CA ASN A 47 7.88 11.69 0.45
C ASN A 47 7.76 12.37 1.83
N VAL A 48 7.81 13.70 1.90
CA VAL A 48 7.62 14.44 3.16
C VAL A 48 6.19 14.26 3.65
N GLN A 49 5.20 14.46 2.77
CA GLN A 49 3.78 14.33 3.10
C GLN A 49 3.42 12.90 3.57
N LEU A 50 3.98 11.88 2.90
CA LEU A 50 3.77 10.48 3.25
C LEU A 50 4.44 10.07 4.56
N ILE A 51 5.64 10.59 4.85
CA ILE A 51 6.32 10.39 6.14
C ILE A 51 5.51 11.03 7.26
N GLU A 52 5.10 12.29 7.11
CA GLU A 52 4.29 13.00 8.12
C GLU A 52 2.98 12.27 8.44
N LEU A 53 2.32 11.73 7.41
CA LEU A 53 1.14 10.89 7.57
C LEU A 53 1.43 9.61 8.35
N ALA A 54 2.52 8.91 7.99
CA ALA A 54 2.93 7.70 8.69
C ALA A 54 3.27 8.00 10.16
N GLU A 55 4.03 9.06 10.44
CA GLU A 55 4.39 9.47 11.80
C GLU A 55 3.15 9.82 12.64
N THR A 56 2.18 10.51 12.04
CA THR A 56 0.91 10.85 12.68
C THR A 56 0.11 9.60 13.05
N PHE A 57 -0.02 8.65 12.13
CA PHE A 57 -0.81 7.43 12.38
C PHE A 57 -0.10 6.45 13.32
N LEU A 58 1.22 6.34 13.20
CA LEU A 58 2.03 5.42 14.00
C LEU A 58 2.37 5.98 15.39
N GLY A 59 2.20 7.29 15.60
CA GLY A 59 2.52 7.95 16.86
C GLY A 59 4.02 7.93 17.20
N ALA A 60 4.89 7.75 16.21
CA ALA A 60 6.33 7.63 16.37
C ALA A 60 7.06 8.20 15.15
N SER A 61 8.28 8.72 15.34
CA SER A 61 9.09 9.16 14.20
C SER A 61 9.58 7.95 13.41
N VAL A 62 9.29 7.95 12.10
CA VAL A 62 9.62 6.85 11.19
C VAL A 62 10.51 7.28 10.04
N ALA A 63 10.82 8.56 9.88
CA ALA A 63 11.59 9.08 8.74
C ALA A 63 12.93 8.36 8.49
N ARG A 64 13.58 7.84 9.55
CA ARG A 64 14.87 7.12 9.45
C ARG A 64 14.74 5.63 9.13
N TYR A 65 13.54 5.07 9.30
CA TYR A 65 13.28 3.64 9.21
C TYR A 65 12.28 3.30 8.11
N LEU A 66 11.57 4.30 7.58
CA LEU A 66 10.60 4.16 6.52
C LEU A 66 11.33 4.28 5.19
N ASP A 67 11.35 3.20 4.42
CA ASP A 67 11.79 3.24 3.03
C ASP A 67 10.56 3.32 2.13
N ILE A 68 10.45 4.40 1.36
CA ILE A 68 9.38 4.59 0.38
C ILE A 68 9.91 4.10 -0.96
N GLU A 69 9.23 3.12 -1.54
CA GLU A 69 9.60 2.50 -2.82
C GLU A 69 9.39 3.50 -3.96
N GLN A 70 10.42 4.30 -4.27
CA GLN A 70 10.33 5.41 -5.21
C GLN A 70 9.96 4.96 -6.64
N ALA A 71 10.31 3.73 -7.00
CA ALA A 71 9.98 3.17 -8.30
C ALA A 71 8.55 2.62 -8.38
N PHE A 72 7.79 2.60 -7.27
CA PHE A 72 6.44 2.08 -7.23
C PHE A 72 5.43 3.20 -6.92
N ALA A 73 4.75 3.62 -7.97
CA ALA A 73 3.56 4.47 -7.91
C ALA A 73 2.54 3.90 -8.90
N ASP A 74 1.46 3.32 -8.38
CA ASP A 74 0.40 2.72 -9.22
C ASP A 74 -0.90 3.52 -9.06
N PRO A 75 -1.55 3.95 -10.16
CA PRO A 75 -2.86 4.59 -10.08
C PRO A 75 -3.93 3.60 -9.61
N VAL A 76 -4.83 4.08 -8.76
CA VAL A 76 -5.96 3.31 -8.22
C VAL A 76 -7.26 4.08 -8.44
N VAL A 77 -8.17 3.49 -9.21
CA VAL A 77 -9.48 4.07 -9.52
C VAL A 77 -10.55 3.47 -8.61
N ALA A 78 -11.15 4.29 -7.75
CA ALA A 78 -12.29 3.90 -6.92
C ALA A 78 -13.59 3.89 -7.76
N MET A 79 -14.46 2.91 -7.52
CA MET A 79 -15.72 2.76 -8.26
C MET A 79 -16.81 3.78 -7.86
N LYS A 80 -16.61 4.56 -6.79
CA LYS A 80 -17.51 5.67 -6.47
C LYS A 80 -17.13 6.82 -7.39
N THR A 81 -17.95 7.03 -8.41
CA THR A 81 -17.74 7.87 -9.60
C THR A 81 -17.39 9.34 -9.36
N ASP A 82 -17.31 9.78 -8.11
CA ASP A 82 -17.05 11.17 -7.73
C ASP A 82 -15.74 11.37 -6.96
N ASP A 83 -15.00 10.29 -6.62
CA ASP A 83 -13.71 10.43 -5.96
C ASP A 83 -12.57 10.57 -6.99
N PRO A 84 -11.59 11.48 -6.75
CA PRO A 84 -10.44 11.61 -7.62
C PRO A 84 -9.62 10.31 -7.65
N GLU A 85 -8.97 10.06 -8.78
CA GLU A 85 -7.96 9.00 -8.91
C GLU A 85 -6.92 9.12 -7.79
N PHE A 86 -6.60 8.01 -7.13
CA PHE A 86 -5.60 7.96 -6.08
C PHE A 86 -4.29 7.41 -6.63
N THR A 87 -3.16 7.84 -6.08
CA THR A 87 -1.86 7.20 -6.35
C THR A 87 -1.45 6.33 -5.16
N LEU A 88 -1.20 5.05 -5.41
CA LEU A 88 -0.71 4.10 -4.43
C LEU A 88 0.82 4.15 -4.35
N TYR A 89 1.33 4.46 -3.17
CA TYR A 89 2.74 4.36 -2.81
C TYR A 89 2.95 3.22 -1.81
N LEU A 90 4.12 2.61 -1.88
CA LEU A 90 4.54 1.59 -0.93
C LEU A 90 5.62 2.12 -0.02
N ALA A 91 5.55 1.72 1.24
CA ALA A 91 6.68 1.82 2.12
C ALA A 91 6.85 0.57 2.97
N ARG A 92 8.12 0.28 3.27
CA ARG A 92 8.52 -0.76 4.20
C ARG A 92 9.19 -0.11 5.40
N LEU A 93 8.75 -0.52 6.59
CA LEU A 93 9.47 -0.19 7.81
C LEU A 93 10.66 -1.16 7.99
N SER A 94 11.83 -0.61 8.28
CA SER A 94 13.00 -1.39 8.68
C SER A 94 12.66 -2.26 9.90
N ARG A 95 13.28 -3.44 9.96
CA ARG A 95 13.19 -4.35 11.12
C ARG A 95 13.65 -3.67 12.42
N ASP A 96 14.54 -2.69 12.31
CA ASP A 96 15.07 -1.93 13.46
C ASP A 96 14.16 -0.79 13.92
N SER A 97 13.00 -0.58 13.28
CA SER A 97 12.06 0.49 13.66
C SER A 97 11.45 0.30 15.05
N GLY A 98 11.46 -0.92 15.60
CA GLY A 98 10.80 -1.26 16.86
C GLY A 98 9.26 -1.17 16.81
N ILE A 99 8.68 -0.87 15.64
CA ILE A 99 7.23 -0.80 15.46
C ILE A 99 6.67 -2.21 15.36
N VAL A 100 5.77 -2.54 16.26
CA VAL A 100 5.02 -3.81 16.25
C VAL A 100 3.62 -3.53 15.73
N ALA A 101 3.19 -4.28 14.73
CA ALA A 101 1.85 -4.16 14.17
C ALA A 101 0.78 -4.46 15.24
N PRO A 102 -0.14 -3.53 15.54
CA PRO A 102 -1.31 -3.79 16.38
C PRO A 102 -2.15 -4.94 15.84
N ALA A 103 -2.72 -5.75 16.75
CA ALA A 103 -3.54 -6.90 16.38
C ALA A 103 -4.77 -6.54 15.51
N GLY A 104 -5.28 -5.30 15.66
CA GLY A 104 -6.41 -4.78 14.89
C GLY A 104 -6.07 -4.31 13.47
N TRP A 105 -4.80 -4.23 13.09
CA TRP A 105 -4.44 -3.89 11.71
C TRP A 105 -4.74 -5.05 10.78
N PRO A 106 -5.40 -4.79 9.63
CA PRO A 106 -5.66 -5.83 8.65
C PRO A 106 -4.36 -6.32 8.02
N THR A 107 -4.37 -7.60 7.68
CA THR A 107 -3.32 -8.24 6.89
C THR A 107 -3.51 -7.91 5.41
N MET A 108 -2.43 -7.94 4.63
CA MET A 108 -2.50 -7.76 3.16
C MET A 108 -3.52 -8.71 2.49
N PRO A 109 -3.59 -10.01 2.83
CA PRO A 109 -4.63 -10.89 2.31
C PRO A 109 -6.06 -10.44 2.65
N GLN A 110 -6.31 -9.88 3.83
CA GLN A 110 -7.63 -9.36 4.19
C GLN A 110 -8.00 -8.12 3.36
N ILE A 111 -7.03 -7.23 3.11
CA ILE A 111 -7.22 -6.08 2.20
C ILE A 111 -7.58 -6.58 0.80
N LEU A 112 -6.82 -7.51 0.25
CA LEU A 112 -7.06 -8.04 -1.10
C LEU A 112 -8.46 -8.65 -1.29
N ARG A 113 -8.95 -9.36 -0.28
CA ARG A 113 -10.29 -9.96 -0.29
C ARG A 113 -11.42 -8.92 -0.21
N SER A 114 -11.18 -7.78 0.44
CA SER A 114 -12.20 -6.73 0.58
C SER A 114 -12.30 -5.80 -0.64
N LEU A 115 -11.29 -5.80 -1.51
CA LEU A 115 -11.23 -4.96 -2.71
C LEU A 115 -12.02 -5.52 -3.89
N SER A 116 -12.64 -4.61 -4.67
CA SER A 116 -13.23 -4.91 -5.97
C SER A 116 -12.15 -5.11 -7.05
N GLY A 117 -12.52 -5.73 -8.18
CA GLY A 117 -11.58 -6.18 -9.22
C GLY A 117 -10.63 -5.10 -9.76
N ARG A 118 -11.09 -3.84 -9.91
CA ARG A 118 -10.25 -2.73 -10.41
C ARG A 118 -9.18 -2.27 -9.40
N MET A 119 -9.45 -2.35 -8.10
CA MET A 119 -8.49 -2.00 -7.06
C MET A 119 -7.59 -3.17 -6.67
N ARG A 120 -8.02 -4.41 -6.92
CA ARG A 120 -7.29 -5.60 -6.49
C ARG A 120 -5.90 -5.72 -7.13
N VAL A 121 -5.76 -5.34 -8.40
CA VAL A 121 -4.49 -5.50 -9.14
C VAL A 121 -3.35 -4.64 -8.57
N PRO A 122 -3.49 -3.31 -8.37
CA PRO A 122 -2.45 -2.50 -7.72
C PRO A 122 -2.04 -3.05 -6.35
N TYR A 123 -2.99 -3.54 -5.55
CA TYR A 123 -2.72 -4.07 -4.21
C TYR A 123 -2.05 -5.45 -4.23
N LEU A 124 -2.35 -6.29 -5.23
CA LEU A 124 -1.66 -7.57 -5.44
C LEU A 124 -0.19 -7.32 -5.77
N ARG A 125 0.08 -6.36 -6.66
CA ARG A 125 1.45 -5.95 -7.01
C ARG A 125 2.21 -5.43 -5.80
N ALA A 126 1.57 -4.55 -5.05
CA ALA A 126 2.08 -4.04 -3.79
C ALA A 126 2.47 -5.16 -2.82
N TRP A 127 1.59 -6.14 -2.63
CA TRP A 127 1.87 -7.30 -1.78
C TRP A 127 3.08 -8.10 -2.27
N GLN A 128 3.18 -8.36 -3.57
CA GLN A 128 4.29 -9.12 -4.15
C GLN A 128 5.63 -8.41 -3.98
N ILE A 129 5.68 -7.08 -4.16
CA ILE A 129 6.90 -6.28 -3.95
C ILE A 129 7.31 -6.32 -2.48
N LEU A 130 6.36 -6.06 -1.57
CA LEU A 130 6.63 -6.04 -0.13
C LEU A 130 7.05 -7.42 0.42
N ALA A 131 6.52 -8.50 -0.15
CA ALA A 131 6.94 -9.87 0.16
C ALA A 131 8.31 -10.26 -0.44
N GLY A 132 8.95 -9.36 -1.20
CA GLY A 132 10.21 -9.63 -1.91
C GLY A 132 10.07 -10.55 -3.12
N GLY A 133 8.84 -10.80 -3.57
CA GLY A 133 8.52 -11.71 -4.68
C GLY A 133 8.60 -11.08 -6.08
N LEU A 134 8.55 -9.75 -6.18
CA LEU A 134 8.79 -9.02 -7.44
C LEU A 134 10.04 -8.14 -7.33
N GLN A 135 10.92 -8.20 -8.33
CA GLN A 135 11.94 -7.17 -8.53
C GLN A 135 11.27 -5.92 -9.12
N LEU A 136 11.65 -4.72 -8.68
CA LEU A 136 11.23 -3.46 -9.31
C LEU A 136 11.50 -3.56 -10.84
N ASN A 137 10.46 -3.43 -11.66
CA ASN A 137 10.41 -3.63 -13.14
C ASN A 137 10.01 -5.02 -13.67
N THR A 138 9.66 -6.00 -12.83
CA THR A 138 9.01 -7.22 -13.35
C THR A 138 7.57 -6.92 -13.75
N LYS A 139 7.16 -7.30 -14.97
CA LYS A 139 5.76 -7.26 -15.37
C LYS A 139 4.99 -8.15 -14.40
N ALA A 140 4.22 -7.52 -13.51
CA ALA A 140 3.38 -8.21 -12.55
C ALA A 140 2.53 -9.28 -13.23
N VAL A 141 2.33 -10.38 -12.51
CA VAL A 141 1.49 -11.51 -12.92
C VAL A 141 0.11 -11.00 -13.37
N ASP A 142 -0.36 -11.54 -14.49
CA ASP A 142 -1.65 -11.22 -15.07
C ASP A 142 -2.76 -11.47 -14.04
N ALA A 143 -3.65 -10.50 -13.86
CA ALA A 143 -4.79 -10.63 -12.98
C ALA A 143 -5.67 -11.84 -13.35
N ALA A 144 -5.72 -12.19 -14.64
CA ALA A 144 -6.44 -13.38 -15.12
C ALA A 144 -5.75 -14.70 -14.74
N GLU A 145 -4.43 -14.68 -14.54
CA GLU A 145 -3.66 -15.84 -14.10
C GLU A 145 -3.80 -16.04 -12.59
N VAL A 146 -3.82 -14.95 -11.82
CA VAL A 146 -4.06 -14.98 -10.37
C VAL A 146 -5.50 -15.39 -10.03
N ALA A 147 -6.50 -14.98 -10.83
CA ALA A 147 -7.91 -15.34 -10.61
C ALA A 147 -8.17 -16.86 -10.58
N LYS A 148 -7.41 -17.64 -11.37
CA LYS A 148 -7.56 -19.11 -11.43
C LYS A 148 -7.29 -19.80 -10.09
N TYR A 149 -6.37 -19.25 -9.28
CA TYR A 149 -6.02 -19.83 -7.97
C TYR A 149 -7.03 -19.50 -6.86
N PHE A 150 -8.01 -18.64 -7.14
CA PHE A 150 -9.06 -18.28 -6.17
C PHE A 150 -10.44 -18.88 -6.55
N GLU A 151 -10.57 -19.48 -7.73
CA GLU A 151 -11.80 -20.17 -8.17
C GLU A 151 -11.80 -21.67 -7.80
N ASP A 152 -10.62 -22.29 -7.60
CA ASP A 152 -10.50 -23.72 -7.27
C ASP A 152 -10.88 -24.10 -5.81
N ASP A 153 -11.14 -23.12 -4.92
CA ASP A 153 -11.66 -23.37 -3.56
C ASP A 153 -13.22 -23.42 -3.50
N GLY A 154 -13.90 -23.31 -4.66
CA GLY A 154 -15.36 -23.35 -4.78
C GLY A 154 -15.96 -24.75 -4.98
N GLY A 155 -15.23 -25.81 -4.62
CA GLY A 155 -15.71 -27.19 -4.67
C GLY A 155 -16.71 -27.50 -3.55
N GLY A 156 -18.00 -27.29 -3.83
CA GLY A 156 -19.13 -27.72 -3.01
C GLY A 156 -20.43 -27.73 -3.80
#